data_AF-A0A176Q8L2-F1
#
_entry.id   AF-A0A176Q8L2-F1
#
_cell.length_a   1.000
_cell.length_b   1.000
_cell.length_c   1.000
_cell.angle_alpha   90.00
_cell.angle_beta   90.00
_cell.angle_gamma   90.00
#
_symmetry.space_group_name_H-M   'P 1'
#
loop_
_entity.id
_entity.type
_entity.pdbx_description
1 polymer ?
#
loop_
_entity_poly.entity_id
_entity_poly.type
_entity_poly.pdbx_seq_one_letter_code
_entity_poly.pdbx_strand_id
1 'polypeptide(L)'
;MENYAGKERRIVNIVTQHWSDIKGSEREWPERHEIDTAEIMESWQHCFIIEVKDRGYICENAGEKAIEFYGFEKKMYIDNKYAIDAPFLRLYKIDAVIDKLETVIESKCSINEEEESESVKMRQVLLPIGDKEGITHILGVITFKLL
;
A
#
# COMPACT_ATOMS: atom_id res chain seq x y z
N MET A 1 -13.95 26.58 24.15
CA MET A 1 -12.48 26.63 24.01
C MET A 1 -12.09 25.45 23.16
N GLU A 2 -11.62 25.73 21.95
CA GLU A 2 -11.20 24.73 20.95
C GLU A 2 -10.00 23.95 21.47
N ASN A 3 -10.15 22.63 21.60
CA ASN A 3 -9.03 21.73 21.81
C ASN A 3 -8.26 21.63 20.48
N TYR A 4 -7.14 22.34 20.38
CA TYR A 4 -6.12 22.07 19.37
C TYR A 4 -5.48 20.70 19.67
N ALA A 5 -6.20 19.61 19.33
CA ALA A 5 -5.61 18.29 19.19
C ALA A 5 -4.58 18.41 18.06
N GLY A 6 -3.30 18.26 18.38
CA GLY A 6 -2.22 18.35 17.39
C GLY A 6 -2.54 17.42 16.23
N LYS A 7 -2.59 17.96 15.00
CA LYS A 7 -2.79 17.17 13.78
C LYS A 7 -1.84 15.97 13.81
N GLU A 8 -2.40 14.76 13.67
CA GLU A 8 -1.63 13.53 13.48
C GLU A 8 -0.60 13.77 12.37
N ARG A 9 0.68 13.45 12.64
CA ARG A 9 1.80 13.74 11.75
C ARG A 9 2.35 12.50 11.06
N ARG A 10 1.99 11.31 11.53
CA ARG A 10 2.45 10.07 10.91
C ARG A 10 1.63 9.83 9.65
N ILE A 11 2.30 9.89 8.51
CA ILE A 11 1.71 9.64 7.18
C ILE A 11 0.89 8.36 7.15
N VAL A 12 1.41 7.28 7.73
CA VAL A 12 0.69 6.01 7.88
C VAL A 12 -0.66 6.20 8.58
N ASN A 13 -0.70 6.90 9.71
CA ASN A 13 -1.94 7.12 10.46
C ASN A 13 -2.93 8.00 9.68
N ILE A 14 -2.42 9.02 8.98
CA ILE A 14 -3.25 9.91 8.15
C ILE A 14 -3.97 9.10 7.06
N VAL A 15 -3.23 8.24 6.34
CA VAL A 15 -3.81 7.46 5.25
C VAL A 15 -4.73 6.36 5.77
N THR A 16 -4.36 5.67 6.85
CA THR A 16 -5.23 4.66 7.49
C THR A 16 -6.53 5.29 8.00
N GLN A 17 -6.45 6.50 8.57
CA GLN A 17 -7.64 7.22 9.01
C GLN A 17 -8.53 7.60 7.83
N HIS A 18 -7.95 8.19 6.78
CA HIS A 18 -8.69 8.54 5.57
C HIS A 18 -9.39 7.33 4.94
N TRP A 19 -8.69 6.19 4.83
CA TRP A 19 -9.28 4.93 4.38
C TRP A 19 -10.44 4.47 5.28
N SER A 20 -10.27 4.56 6.60
CA SER A 20 -11.32 4.21 7.57
C SER A 20 -12.53 5.14 7.49
N ASP A 21 -12.32 6.43 7.25
CA ASP A 21 -13.38 7.43 7.13
C ASP A 21 -14.24 7.17 5.89
N ILE A 22 -13.61 6.84 4.76
CA ILE A 22 -14.31 6.45 3.53
C ILE A 22 -15.05 5.14 3.74
N LYS A 23 -14.37 4.10 4.26
CA LYS A 23 -14.98 2.79 4.54
C LYS A 23 -16.26 2.91 5.37
N GLY A 24 -16.24 3.74 6.40
CA GLY A 24 -17.30 3.86 7.38
C GLY A 24 -17.40 2.63 8.29
N SER A 25 -18.46 2.58 9.11
CA SER A 25 -18.64 1.54 10.14
C SER A 25 -19.21 0.22 9.62
N GLU A 26 -19.92 0.24 8.48
CA GLU A 26 -20.70 -0.90 8.01
C GLU A 26 -19.99 -1.78 6.98
N ARG A 27 -18.95 -1.26 6.32
CA ARG A 27 -18.23 -1.96 5.24
C ARG A 27 -16.91 -2.55 5.71
N GLU A 28 -16.48 -3.63 5.08
CA GLU A 28 -15.18 -4.27 5.30
C GLU A 28 -14.02 -3.47 4.66
N TRP A 29 -14.27 -2.85 3.50
CA TRP A 29 -13.34 -1.97 2.78
C TRP A 29 -14.10 -0.96 1.91
N PRO A 30 -13.47 0.16 1.54
CA PRO A 30 -13.99 1.10 0.55
C PRO A 30 -13.78 0.58 -0.88
N GLU A 31 -14.50 1.17 -1.84
CA GLU A 31 -14.34 0.92 -3.27
C GLU A 31 -13.23 1.78 -3.88
N ARG A 32 -12.62 1.31 -4.97
CA ARG A 32 -11.49 1.99 -5.63
C ARG A 32 -11.83 3.42 -6.03
N HIS A 33 -13.02 3.66 -6.56
CA HIS A 33 -13.42 4.98 -7.06
C HIS A 33 -13.59 6.03 -5.95
N GLU A 34 -13.71 5.59 -4.69
CA GLU A 34 -13.81 6.48 -3.52
C GLU A 34 -12.44 6.94 -3.03
N ILE A 35 -11.35 6.28 -3.46
CA ILE A 35 -9.99 6.64 -3.10
C ILE A 35 -9.49 7.71 -4.08
N ASP A 36 -9.58 8.96 -3.66
CA ASP A 36 -8.99 10.08 -4.39
C ASP A 36 -7.54 10.29 -3.98
N THR A 37 -6.62 9.98 -4.90
CA THR A 37 -5.18 10.21 -4.72
C THR A 37 -4.83 11.69 -4.49
N ALA A 38 -5.66 12.62 -4.96
CA ALA A 38 -5.48 14.05 -4.74
C ALA A 38 -5.81 14.47 -3.29
N GLU A 39 -6.77 13.80 -2.64
CA GLU A 39 -7.12 14.06 -1.23
C GLU A 39 -6.02 13.58 -0.26
N ILE A 40 -5.21 12.62 -0.70
CA ILE A 40 -4.07 12.09 0.06
C ILE A 40 -2.80 12.98 -0.09
N MET A 41 -2.85 14.05 -0.91
CA MET A 41 -1.88 15.16 -1.05
C MET A 41 -0.40 14.81 -0.73
N GLU A 42 0.23 15.48 0.26
CA GLU A 42 1.64 15.36 0.61
C GLU A 42 2.03 13.94 1.05
N SER A 43 1.06 13.13 1.50
CA SER A 43 1.25 11.73 1.87
C SER A 43 1.32 10.82 0.64
N TRP A 44 0.81 11.24 -0.52
CA TRP A 44 0.77 10.42 -1.73
C TRP A 44 2.15 9.95 -2.18
N GLN A 45 3.20 10.77 -1.96
CA GLN A 45 4.59 10.37 -2.28
C GLN A 45 4.99 9.04 -1.61
N HIS A 46 4.36 8.70 -0.47
CA HIS A 46 4.59 7.47 0.30
C HIS A 46 3.60 6.35 -0.04
N CYS A 47 2.63 6.61 -0.90
CA CYS A 47 1.54 5.70 -1.18
C CYS A 47 1.74 4.97 -2.51
N PHE A 48 1.07 3.83 -2.65
CA PHE A 48 0.94 3.11 -3.91
C PHE A 48 -0.40 2.38 -3.97
N ILE A 49 -0.92 2.17 -5.17
CA ILE A 49 -2.14 1.40 -5.41
C ILE A 49 -1.80 0.23 -6.31
N ILE A 50 -2.11 -0.98 -5.83
CA ILE A 50 -1.96 -2.22 -6.56
C ILE A 50 -3.34 -2.73 -6.93
N GLU A 51 -3.59 -2.96 -8.22
CA GLU A 51 -4.76 -3.67 -8.72
C GLU A 51 -4.51 -5.18 -8.68
N VAL A 52 -5.50 -5.93 -8.18
CA VAL A 52 -5.47 -7.39 -8.09
C VAL A 52 -6.06 -7.98 -9.38
N LYS A 53 -5.34 -8.92 -9.99
CA LYS A 53 -5.76 -9.66 -11.20
C LYS A 53 -5.65 -11.16 -10.95
N ASP A 54 -6.38 -11.93 -11.75
CA ASP A 54 -6.36 -13.41 -11.69
C ASP A 54 -4.95 -14.03 -11.80
N ARG A 55 -4.00 -13.32 -12.41
CA ARG A 55 -2.63 -13.80 -12.68
C ARG A 55 -1.54 -12.93 -12.04
N GLY A 56 -1.86 -12.17 -11.01
CA GLY A 56 -0.90 -11.32 -10.30
C GLY A 56 -1.45 -9.93 -10.07
N TYR A 57 -0.60 -8.93 -10.24
CA TYR A 57 -0.88 -7.58 -9.81
C TYR A 57 -0.46 -6.54 -10.84
N ILE A 58 -1.11 -5.38 -10.82
CA ILE A 58 -0.71 -4.21 -11.60
C ILE A 58 -0.47 -3.05 -10.63
N CYS A 59 0.71 -2.46 -10.65
CA CYS A 59 0.91 -1.18 -9.97
C CYS A 59 0.17 -0.10 -10.74
N GLU A 60 -1.02 0.29 -10.28
CA GLU A 60 -1.84 1.30 -10.93
C GLU A 60 -1.17 2.68 -10.82
N ASN A 61 -0.66 2.98 -9.63
CA ASN A 61 -0.01 4.24 -9.33
C ASN A 61 0.92 4.10 -8.11
N ALA A 62 2.01 4.87 -8.07
CA ALA A 62 2.95 4.89 -6.96
C ALA A 62 3.54 6.30 -6.81
N GLY A 63 3.66 6.76 -5.57
CA GLY A 63 4.37 7.98 -5.22
C GLY A 63 5.88 7.78 -5.16
N GLU A 64 6.64 8.87 -5.30
CA GLU A 64 8.10 8.84 -5.46
C GLU A 64 8.85 8.03 -4.39
N LYS A 65 8.42 8.07 -3.12
CA LYS A 65 9.03 7.29 -2.04
C LYS A 65 8.68 5.81 -2.11
N ALA A 66 7.47 5.46 -2.53
CA ALA A 66 7.11 4.07 -2.79
C ALA A 66 7.92 3.50 -3.97
N ILE A 67 8.11 4.30 -5.03
CA ILE A 67 8.98 3.99 -6.16
C ILE A 67 10.43 3.80 -5.69
N GLU A 68 10.97 4.74 -4.92
CA GLU A 68 12.34 4.66 -4.38
C GLU A 68 12.57 3.38 -3.56
N PHE A 69 11.58 2.97 -2.76
CA PHE A 69 11.72 1.82 -1.87
C PHE A 69 11.54 0.48 -2.60
N TYR A 70 10.44 0.33 -3.36
CA TYR A 70 10.04 -0.94 -3.98
C TYR A 70 10.46 -1.07 -5.44
N GLY A 71 10.80 0.03 -6.12
CA GLY A 71 11.05 0.05 -7.55
C GLY A 71 9.77 -0.03 -8.39
N PHE A 72 8.61 0.31 -7.83
CA PHE A 72 7.35 0.28 -8.58
C PHE A 72 7.36 1.29 -9.71
N GLU A 73 6.85 0.89 -10.88
CA GLU A 73 6.58 1.80 -11.99
C GLU A 73 5.09 1.83 -12.28
N LYS A 74 4.61 2.97 -12.80
CA LYS A 74 3.20 3.12 -13.17
C LYS A 74 2.83 2.11 -14.28
N LYS A 75 1.76 1.36 -14.06
CA LYS A 75 1.28 0.23 -14.89
C LYS A 75 2.26 -0.94 -14.97
N MET A 76 3.19 -1.07 -14.02
CA MET A 76 4.06 -2.23 -13.93
C MET A 76 3.23 -3.49 -13.64
N TYR A 77 3.42 -4.53 -14.44
CA TYR A 77 2.85 -5.84 -14.19
C TYR A 77 3.75 -6.62 -13.23
N ILE A 78 3.16 -7.19 -12.20
CA ILE A 78 3.82 -7.99 -11.18
C ILE A 78 3.17 -9.37 -11.23
N ASP A 79 3.85 -10.30 -11.88
CA ASP A 79 3.32 -11.65 -12.10
C ASP A 79 3.51 -12.53 -10.86
N ASN A 80 2.46 -13.21 -10.39
CA ASN A 80 2.57 -14.15 -9.27
C ASN A 80 3.06 -15.55 -9.68
N LYS A 81 3.02 -15.88 -10.98
CA LYS A 81 3.21 -17.24 -11.51
C LYS A 81 4.32 -17.36 -12.56
N TYR A 82 4.78 -16.25 -13.13
CA TYR A 82 5.93 -16.27 -14.02
C TYR A 82 7.14 -15.67 -13.31
N ALA A 83 8.03 -16.56 -12.89
CA ALA A 83 9.45 -16.27 -12.84
C ALA A 83 9.89 -15.77 -14.22
N ILE A 84 9.76 -14.47 -14.48
CA ILE A 84 10.29 -13.85 -15.68
C ILE A 84 11.81 -13.79 -15.49
N ASP A 85 12.50 -14.68 -16.21
CA ASP A 85 13.85 -14.73 -16.81
C ASP A 85 14.95 -13.68 -16.50
N ALA A 86 14.82 -12.86 -15.46
CA ALA A 86 15.84 -11.92 -15.02
C ALA A 86 16.02 -11.96 -13.49
N PRO A 87 16.69 -12.99 -12.94
CA PRO A 87 16.96 -13.13 -11.50
C PRO A 87 17.70 -11.94 -10.89
N PHE A 88 18.44 -11.18 -11.69
CA PHE A 88 19.22 -10.02 -11.24
C PHE A 88 18.38 -8.75 -10.99
N LEU A 89 17.14 -8.69 -11.48
CA LEU A 89 16.25 -7.53 -11.29
C LEU A 89 15.25 -7.72 -10.15
N ARG A 90 15.18 -8.90 -9.53
CA ARG A 90 14.50 -9.08 -8.25
C ARG A 90 15.32 -8.42 -7.16
N LEU A 91 15.11 -7.12 -6.97
CA LEU A 91 15.34 -6.50 -5.68
C LEU A 91 14.47 -7.31 -4.69
N TYR A 92 15.09 -8.00 -3.73
CA TYR A 92 14.46 -8.82 -2.67
C TYR A 92 13.18 -8.23 -2.04
N LYS A 93 12.97 -6.92 -2.21
CA LYS A 93 11.86 -6.12 -1.73
C LYS A 93 10.53 -6.37 -2.46
N ILE A 94 10.53 -6.77 -3.74
CA ILE A 94 9.28 -7.01 -4.49
C ILE A 94 8.65 -8.34 -4.07
N ASP A 95 9.42 -9.43 -4.01
CA ASP A 95 8.91 -10.74 -3.57
C ASP A 95 8.32 -10.65 -2.15
N ALA A 96 9.02 -9.99 -1.23
CA ALA A 96 8.54 -9.78 0.13
C ALA A 96 7.26 -8.93 0.21
N VAL A 97 6.99 -8.07 -0.79
CA VAL A 97 5.74 -7.30 -0.84
C VAL A 97 4.61 -8.15 -1.41
N ILE A 98 4.88 -9.04 -2.37
CA ILE A 98 3.88 -9.92 -2.99
C ILE A 98 3.26 -10.84 -1.94
N ASP A 99 4.08 -11.49 -1.11
CA ASP A 99 3.60 -12.38 -0.04
C ASP A 99 2.64 -11.63 0.93
N LYS A 100 2.92 -10.34 1.15
CA LYS A 100 2.06 -9.47 1.99
C LYS A 100 0.77 -9.09 1.27
N LEU A 101 0.80 -8.83 -0.04
CA LEU A 101 -0.41 -8.60 -0.84
C LEU A 101 -1.31 -9.84 -0.84
N GLU A 102 -0.73 -11.03 -1.01
CA GLU A 102 -1.45 -12.31 -0.91
C GLU A 102 -2.08 -12.47 0.48
N THR A 103 -1.32 -12.19 1.54
CA THR A 103 -1.83 -12.24 2.92
C THR A 103 -3.01 -11.29 3.13
N VAL A 104 -2.99 -10.07 2.58
CA VAL A 104 -4.14 -9.14 2.65
C VAL A 104 -5.36 -9.73 1.96
N ILE A 105 -5.19 -10.35 0.78
CA ILE A 105 -6.28 -10.93 0.00
C ILE A 105 -6.90 -12.13 0.72
N GLU A 106 -6.07 -13.03 1.24
CA GLU A 106 -6.51 -14.25 1.91
C GLU A 106 -7.16 -13.97 3.27
N SER A 107 -6.52 -13.11 4.07
CA SER A 107 -7.01 -12.76 5.42
C SER A 107 -8.14 -11.75 5.39
N LYS A 108 -8.26 -10.98 4.29
CA LYS A 108 -9.16 -9.83 4.14
C LYS A 108 -8.92 -8.72 5.16
N CYS A 109 -7.75 -8.70 5.79
CA CYS A 109 -7.40 -7.76 6.84
C CYS A 109 -6.32 -6.78 6.37
N SER A 110 -6.30 -5.60 6.98
CA SER A 110 -5.17 -4.69 6.82
C SER A 110 -3.93 -5.25 7.51
N ILE A 111 -2.76 -5.01 6.90
CA ILE A 111 -1.47 -5.35 7.48
C ILE A 111 -0.80 -4.07 7.95
N ASN A 112 -0.26 -4.08 9.16
CA ASN A 112 0.58 -3.02 9.70
C ASN A 112 1.93 -3.64 10.09
N GLU A 113 3.02 -3.06 9.61
CA GLU A 113 4.36 -3.60 9.82
C GLU A 113 5.33 -2.48 10.19
N GLU A 114 6.17 -2.75 11.17
CA GLU A 114 7.35 -1.93 11.47
C GLU A 114 8.58 -2.84 11.46
N GLU A 115 9.58 -2.45 10.69
CA GLU A 115 10.86 -3.17 10.59
C GLU A 115 11.99 -2.21 10.95
N GLU A 116 12.94 -2.69 11.76
CA GLU A 116 14.16 -1.95 12.10
C GLU A 116 15.35 -2.89 12.00
N SER A 117 16.26 -2.55 11.10
CA SER A 117 17.53 -3.24 10.89
C SER A 117 18.68 -2.26 11.10
N GLU A 118 19.92 -2.74 10.96
CA GLU A 118 21.11 -1.88 11.05
C GLU A 118 21.17 -0.81 9.94
N SER A 119 20.48 -1.02 8.81
CA SER A 119 20.58 -0.15 7.63
C SER A 119 19.30 0.61 7.30
N VAL A 120 18.14 0.13 7.77
CA VAL A 120 16.85 0.75 7.46
C VAL A 120 15.87 0.60 8.61
N LYS A 121 15.12 1.68 8.85
CA LYS A 121 13.91 1.68 9.65
C LYS A 121 12.71 1.94 8.74
N MET A 122 11.72 1.07 8.77
CA MET A 122 10.57 1.06 7.87
C MET A 122 9.26 0.94 8.64
N ARG A 123 8.21 1.56 8.11
CA ARG A 123 6.82 1.33 8.51
C ARG A 123 5.94 1.20 7.27
N GLN A 124 5.19 0.11 7.19
CA GLN A 124 4.28 -0.17 6.10
C GLN A 124 2.86 -0.39 6.62
N VAL A 125 1.88 0.06 5.84
CA VAL A 125 0.49 -0.40 5.96
C VAL A 125 -0.04 -0.79 4.60
N LEU A 126 -0.78 -1.90 4.56
CA LEU A 126 -1.53 -2.36 3.40
C LEU A 126 -3.01 -2.39 3.76
N LEU A 127 -3.81 -1.69 2.96
CA LEU A 127 -5.24 -1.48 3.20
C LEU A 127 -6.04 -2.09 2.04
N PRO A 128 -6.94 -3.05 2.31
CA PRO A 128 -7.76 -3.64 1.27
C PRO A 128 -8.74 -2.61 0.69
N ILE A 129 -8.96 -2.69 -0.62
CA ILE A 129 -9.95 -1.93 -1.37
C ILE A 129 -10.69 -2.93 -2.24
N GLY A 130 -11.99 -2.81 -2.33
CA GLY A 130 -12.78 -3.82 -3.03
C GLY A 130 -14.23 -3.46 -3.16
N ASP A 131 -14.97 -4.40 -3.71
CA ASP A 131 -16.42 -4.32 -3.87
C ASP A 131 -17.07 -5.54 -3.21
N LYS A 132 -18.29 -5.87 -3.65
CA LYS A 132 -19.07 -7.00 -3.14
C LYS A 132 -18.49 -8.36 -3.55
N GLU A 133 -17.70 -8.42 -4.61
CA GLU A 133 -17.10 -9.66 -5.13
C GLU A 133 -15.78 -9.98 -4.41
N GLY A 134 -15.08 -8.95 -3.93
CA GLY A 134 -13.90 -9.13 -3.08
C GLY A 134 -12.95 -7.95 -3.14
N ILE A 135 -11.72 -8.19 -2.70
CA ILE A 135 -10.62 -7.22 -2.77
C ILE A 135 -10.18 -7.10 -4.24
N THR A 136 -10.32 -5.91 -4.79
CA THR A 136 -9.92 -5.60 -6.17
C THR A 136 -8.63 -4.80 -6.22
N HIS A 137 -8.30 -4.08 -5.16
CA HIS A 137 -7.11 -3.24 -5.06
C HIS A 137 -6.54 -3.26 -3.64
N ILE A 138 -5.29 -2.85 -3.50
CA ILE A 138 -4.64 -2.62 -2.21
C ILE A 138 -4.00 -1.24 -2.23
N LEU A 139 -4.35 -0.40 -1.25
CA LEU A 139 -3.66 0.85 -0.97
C LEU A 139 -2.54 0.58 0.03
N GLY A 140 -1.31 0.78 -0.42
CA GLY A 140 -0.12 0.66 0.40
C GLY A 140 0.45 2.01 0.78
N VAL A 141 1.03 2.08 1.97
CA VAL A 141 1.74 3.26 2.48
C VAL A 141 3.07 2.80 3.07
N ILE A 142 4.16 3.44 2.68
CA ILE A 142 5.51 3.10 3.15
C ILE A 142 6.27 4.36 3.57
N THR A 143 6.78 4.34 4.79
CA THR A 143 7.77 5.31 5.26
C THR A 143 9.03 4.58 5.65
N PHE A 144 10.19 5.13 5.28
CA PHE A 144 11.46 4.52 5.60
C PHE A 144 12.52 5.59 5.85
N LYS A 145 13.54 5.21 6.61
CA LYS A 145 14.74 5.99 6.85
C LYS A 145 15.95 5.06 6.75
N LEU A 146 16.91 5.43 5.91
CA LEU A 146 18.22 4.78 5.87
C LEU A 146 19.04 5.26 7.08
N LEU A 147 19.72 4.34 7.75
CA LEU A 147 20.49 4.58 8.97
C LEU A 147 22.00 4.72 8.69
#